data_AF-A0A6G3XUZ5-F1
#
_entry.id   AF-A0A6G3XUZ5-F1
#
_cell.length_a   1.000
_cell.length_b   1.000
_cell.length_c   1.000
_cell.angle_alpha   90.00
_cell.angle_beta   90.00
_cell.angle_gamma   90.00
#
_symmetry.space_group_name_H-M   'P 1'
#
loop_
_entity.id
_entity.type
_entity.pdbx_description
1 polymer ?
#
loop_
_entity_poly.entity_id
_entity_poly.type
_entity_poly.pdbx_seq_one_letter_code
_entity_poly.pdbx_strand_id
1 'polypeptide(L)'
;GAIAARTSTIRLLTGVTVVAILDPVRVAEDFATLDQISRGRLELVIGKGAEAGHFDLFGLDEARQWDLQKEKYELLRRLWSEEGVDWEGEFRPPLKNVT
;
A
#
# COMPACT_ATOMS: atom_id res chain seq x y z
N GLY A 1 6.19 -12.33 3.20
CA GLY A 1 5.75 -13.74 3.32
C GLY A 1 6.69 -14.62 4.14
N ALA A 2 7.94 -14.84 3.68
CA ALA A 2 8.83 -15.88 4.21
C ALA A 2 9.04 -15.87 5.75
N ILE A 3 9.36 -14.71 6.33
CA ILE A 3 9.56 -14.57 7.78
C ILE A 3 8.27 -14.84 8.56
N ALA A 4 7.13 -14.34 8.07
CA ALA A 4 5.82 -14.55 8.70
C ALA A 4 5.46 -16.04 8.82
N ALA A 5 5.69 -16.82 7.76
CA ALA A 5 5.40 -18.25 7.73
C ALA A 5 6.34 -19.11 8.61
N ARG A 6 7.47 -18.56 9.05
CA ARG A 6 8.50 -19.27 9.84
C ARG A 6 8.57 -18.82 11.30
N THR A 7 7.76 -17.85 11.69
CA THR A 7 7.76 -17.27 13.04
C THR A 7 6.35 -17.24 13.58
N SER A 8 6.18 -17.27 14.91
CA SER A 8 4.86 -17.28 15.56
C SER A 8 4.66 -16.16 16.57
N THR A 9 5.73 -15.47 17.00
CA THR A 9 5.67 -14.50 18.12
C THR A 9 6.13 -13.10 17.75
N ILE A 10 7.18 -12.94 16.93
CA ILE A 10 7.73 -11.61 16.64
C ILE A 10 6.77 -10.76 15.81
N ARG A 11 6.72 -9.45 16.06
CA ARG A 11 6.02 -8.49 15.19
C ARG A 11 6.83 -8.27 13.92
N LEU A 12 6.13 -8.00 12.81
CA LEU A 12 6.72 -7.79 11.50
C LEU A 12 6.37 -6.39 11.03
N LEU A 13 7.37 -5.53 10.93
CA LEU A 13 7.19 -4.14 10.56
C LEU A 13 7.85 -3.89 9.20
N THR A 14 7.19 -3.12 8.33
CA THR A 14 7.88 -2.55 7.17
C THR A 14 8.76 -1.38 7.63
N GLY A 15 10.02 -1.33 7.19
CA GLY A 15 10.89 -0.18 7.46
C GLY A 15 10.33 1.09 6.83
N VAL A 16 9.85 0.97 5.59
CA VAL A 16 8.85 1.86 5.00
C VAL A 16 8.17 1.18 3.82
N THR A 17 6.89 1.49 3.60
CA THR A 17 6.16 1.21 2.36
C THR A 17 5.86 2.53 1.68
N VAL A 18 6.43 2.74 0.50
CA VAL A 18 6.29 3.97 -0.27
C VAL A 18 5.05 3.87 -1.15
N VAL A 19 3.88 4.06 -0.57
CA VAL A 19 2.60 3.87 -1.28
C VAL A 19 2.44 4.81 -2.47
N ALA A 20 3.08 5.99 -2.47
CA ALA A 20 3.08 6.93 -3.59
C ALA A 20 3.45 6.29 -4.94
N ILE A 21 4.37 5.32 -4.95
CA ILE A 21 4.86 4.66 -6.18
C ILE A 21 4.19 3.30 -6.47
N LEU A 22 3.37 2.80 -5.55
CA LEU A 22 2.72 1.48 -5.67
C LEU A 22 1.27 1.61 -6.15
N ASP A 23 0.68 0.52 -6.64
CA ASP A 23 -0.77 0.44 -6.84
C ASP A 23 -1.44 0.11 -5.48
N PRO A 24 -2.33 0.96 -4.96
CA PRO A 24 -3.00 0.71 -3.68
C PRO A 24 -3.83 -0.58 -3.65
N VAL A 25 -4.35 -1.09 -4.78
CA VAL A 25 -5.05 -2.39 -4.82
C VAL A 25 -4.08 -3.53 -4.52
N ARG A 26 -2.88 -3.49 -5.12
CA ARG A 26 -1.84 -4.49 -4.86
C ARG A 26 -1.34 -4.44 -3.44
N VAL A 27 -1.13 -3.24 -2.90
CA VAL A 27 -0.77 -3.06 -1.49
C VAL A 27 -1.87 -3.63 -0.59
N ALA A 28 -3.14 -3.39 -0.90
CA ALA A 28 -4.25 -3.93 -0.12
C ALA A 28 -4.22 -5.46 -0.07
N GLU A 29 -4.11 -6.12 -1.23
CA GLU A 29 -4.06 -7.59 -1.37
C GLU A 29 -2.83 -8.21 -0.68
N ASP A 30 -1.65 -7.67 -0.95
CA ASP A 30 -0.38 -8.21 -0.47
C ASP A 30 -0.28 -8.16 1.06
N PHE A 31 -0.67 -7.03 1.65
CA PHE A 31 -0.61 -6.85 3.10
C PHE A 31 -1.77 -7.56 3.81
N ALA A 32 -2.97 -7.67 3.22
CA ALA A 32 -4.03 -8.52 3.78
C ALA A 32 -3.61 -9.99 3.80
N THR A 33 -3.02 -10.49 2.71
CA THR A 33 -2.48 -11.85 2.62
C THR A 33 -1.38 -12.08 3.66
N LEU A 34 -0.44 -11.14 3.76
CA LEU A 34 0.65 -11.23 4.74
C LEU A 34 0.13 -11.18 6.18
N ASP A 35 -0.90 -10.36 6.45
CA ASP A 35 -1.50 -10.26 7.77
C ASP A 35 -2.13 -11.59 8.20
N GLN A 36 -2.88 -12.24 7.30
CA GLN A 36 -3.44 -13.58 7.53
C GLN A 36 -2.36 -14.63 7.77
N ILE A 37 -1.30 -14.66 6.96
CA ILE A 37 -0.15 -15.57 7.17
C ILE A 37 0.51 -15.30 8.53
N SER A 38 0.63 -14.02 8.91
CA SER A 38 1.26 -13.61 10.15
C SER A 38 0.36 -13.78 11.37
N ARG A 39 -0.96 -13.97 11.20
CA ARG A 39 -1.99 -13.96 12.25
C ARG A 39 -2.02 -12.65 13.03
N GLY A 40 -2.09 -11.52 12.33
CA GLY A 40 -2.23 -10.19 12.98
C GLY A 40 -0.94 -9.62 13.55
N ARG A 41 0.23 -10.15 13.15
CA ARG A 41 1.55 -9.67 13.65
C ARG A 41 2.16 -8.60 12.75
N LEU A 42 1.50 -8.24 11.65
CA LEU A 42 1.98 -7.28 10.69
C LEU A 42 1.69 -5.85 11.17
N GLU A 43 2.69 -4.99 11.05
CA GLU A 43 2.58 -3.55 11.17
C GLU A 43 3.05 -2.90 9.87
N LEU A 44 2.16 -2.17 9.23
CA LEU A 44 2.49 -1.42 8.03
C LEU A 44 2.93 0.01 8.41
N VAL A 45 4.14 0.37 8.02
CA VAL A 45 4.63 1.76 8.07
C VAL A 45 4.60 2.33 6.66
N ILE A 46 3.89 3.44 6.50
CA ILE A 46 3.83 4.20 5.24
C ILE A 46 4.69 5.46 5.39
N GLY A 47 5.47 5.77 4.37
CA GLY A 47 6.31 6.95 4.37
C GLY A 47 6.85 7.29 2.99
N LYS A 48 7.50 8.46 2.89
CA LYS A 48 7.95 9.07 1.64
C LYS A 48 8.99 8.24 0.86
N GLY A 49 9.77 7.41 1.54
CA GLY A 49 11.01 6.86 1.00
C GLY A 49 12.17 7.87 1.10
N ALA A 50 13.40 7.35 1.07
CA ALA A 50 14.61 8.12 1.38
C ALA A 50 15.41 8.57 0.14
N GLU A 51 15.24 7.91 -1.00
CA GLU A 51 16.08 8.09 -2.18
C GLU A 51 15.36 8.92 -3.24
N ALA A 52 16.06 9.87 -3.87
CA ALA A 52 15.52 10.67 -4.96
C ALA A 52 15.58 9.90 -6.29
N GLY A 53 14.72 10.23 -7.26
CA GLY A 53 14.77 9.68 -8.62
C GLY A 53 14.13 8.29 -8.81
N HIS A 54 13.66 7.65 -7.74
CA HIS A 54 12.91 6.40 -7.86
C HIS A 54 11.51 6.57 -8.48
N PHE A 55 10.91 7.76 -8.44
CA PHE A 55 9.59 8.03 -9.07
C PHE A 55 9.64 7.86 -10.60
N ASP A 56 10.72 8.31 -11.24
CA ASP A 56 10.91 8.21 -12.68
C ASP A 56 10.92 6.74 -13.17
N LEU A 57 11.44 5.82 -12.34
CA LEU A 57 11.44 4.38 -12.65
C LEU A 57 10.02 3.80 -12.76
N PHE A 58 9.04 4.45 -12.14
CA PHE A 58 7.62 4.09 -12.19
C PHE A 58 6.81 5.03 -13.11
N GLY A 59 7.48 5.92 -13.85
CA GLY A 59 6.83 6.88 -14.74
C GLY A 59 5.99 7.92 -13.99
N LEU A 60 6.37 8.25 -12.75
CA LEU A 60 5.68 9.21 -11.90
C LEU A 60 6.49 10.48 -11.73
N ASP A 61 5.81 11.61 -11.58
CA ASP A 61 6.45 12.89 -11.28
C ASP A 61 6.70 13.02 -9.77
N GLU A 62 7.98 13.12 -9.37
CA GLU A 62 8.38 13.31 -7.97
C GLU A 62 7.82 14.61 -7.36
N ALA A 63 7.55 15.63 -8.18
CA ALA A 63 6.92 16.87 -7.71
C ALA A 63 5.49 16.62 -7.20
N ARG A 64 4.81 15.57 -7.70
CA ARG A 64 3.47 15.16 -7.27
C ARG A 64 3.49 14.13 -6.14
N GLN A 65 4.65 13.84 -5.53
CA GLN A 65 4.79 12.75 -4.55
C GLN A 65 3.77 12.80 -3.40
N TRP A 66 3.44 14.00 -2.90
CA TRP A 66 2.52 14.14 -1.77
C TRP A 66 1.06 13.96 -2.18
N ASP A 67 0.70 14.37 -3.39
CA ASP A 67 -0.63 14.15 -3.96
C ASP A 67 -0.82 12.64 -4.21
N LEU A 68 0.17 12.00 -4.84
CA LEU A 68 0.24 10.54 -5.03
C LEU A 68 0.10 9.80 -3.70
N GLN A 69 0.87 10.19 -2.70
CA GLN A 69 0.87 9.57 -1.37
C GLN A 69 -0.50 9.71 -0.69
N LYS A 70 -1.12 10.89 -0.78
CA LYS A 70 -2.42 11.18 -0.17
C LYS A 70 -3.53 10.37 -0.83
N GLU A 71 -3.66 10.46 -2.15
CA GLU A 71 -4.73 9.80 -2.90
C GLU A 71 -4.66 8.28 -2.74
N LYS A 72 -3.47 7.70 -2.93
CA LYS A 72 -3.29 6.25 -2.84
C LYS A 72 -3.46 5.73 -1.43
N TYR A 73 -3.05 6.49 -0.40
CA TYR A 73 -3.31 6.12 1.00
C TYR A 73 -4.80 6.17 1.33
N GLU A 74 -5.53 7.16 0.83
CA GLU A 74 -6.97 7.27 1.03
C GLU A 74 -7.70 6.05 0.47
N LEU A 75 -7.42 5.68 -0.79
CA LEU A 75 -7.99 4.48 -1.38
C LEU A 75 -7.57 3.21 -0.61
N LEU A 76 -6.29 3.08 -0.25
CA LEU A 76 -5.80 1.92 0.49
C LEU A 76 -6.60 1.69 1.78
N ARG A 77 -6.89 2.75 2.53
CA ARG A 77 -7.71 2.63 3.74
C ARG A 77 -9.12 2.15 3.44
N ARG A 78 -9.77 2.69 2.40
CA ARG A 78 -11.12 2.29 2.00
C ARG A 78 -11.17 0.81 1.61
N LEU A 79 -10.19 0.34 0.83
CA LEU A 79 -10.10 -1.07 0.41
C LEU A 79 -9.99 -2.06 1.58
N TRP A 80 -9.51 -1.65 2.75
CA TRP A 80 -9.47 -2.52 3.93
C TRP A 80 -10.65 -2.38 4.88
N SER A 81 -11.41 -1.28 4.79
CA SER A 81 -12.50 -0.98 5.73
C SER A 81 -13.90 -1.04 5.14
N GLU A 82 -14.02 -1.09 3.81
CA GLU A 82 -15.28 -1.02 3.08
C GLU A 82 -15.38 -2.17 2.08
N GLU A 83 -16.60 -2.61 1.80
CA GLU A 83 -16.91 -3.50 0.67
C GLU A 83 -17.56 -2.69 -0.47
N GLY A 84 -17.41 -3.13 -1.72
CA GLY A 84 -18.05 -2.46 -2.87
C GLY A 84 -17.48 -1.07 -3.16
N VAL A 85 -16.17 -0.89 -3.00
CA VAL A 85 -15.47 0.39 -3.17
C VAL A 85 -15.53 0.83 -4.64
N ASP A 86 -16.19 1.97 -4.85
CA ASP A 86 -16.04 2.81 -6.04
C ASP A 86 -14.94 3.86 -5.81
N TRP A 87 -14.09 4.05 -6.83
CA TRP A 87 -13.02 5.03 -6.79
C TRP A 87 -12.88 5.77 -8.11
N GLU A 88 -12.64 7.07 -8.04
CA GLU A 88 -12.22 7.90 -9.16
C GLU A 88 -11.21 8.91 -8.62
N GLY A 89 -10.02 8.97 -9.23
CA GLY A 89 -8.91 9.78 -8.76
C GLY A 89 -8.00 10.17 -9.92
N GLU A 90 -6.99 10.99 -9.65
CA GLU A 90 -6.07 11.50 -10.66
C GLU A 90 -4.98 10.47 -11.01
N PHE A 91 -4.52 9.68 -10.03
CA PHE A 91 -3.28 8.91 -10.16
C PHE A 91 -3.46 7.43 -10.43
N ARG A 92 -4.71 6.97 -10.62
CA ARG A 92 -4.99 5.62 -11.08
C ARG A 92 -6.35 5.54 -11.79
N PRO A 93 -6.54 4.56 -12.67
CA PRO A 93 -7.84 4.30 -13.28
C PRO A 93 -8.95 4.09 -12.24
N PRO A 94 -10.20 4.44 -12.59
CA PRO A 94 -11.33 4.28 -11.69
C PRO A 94 -11.59 2.81 -11.34
N LEU A 95 -12.18 2.59 -10.16
CA LEU A 95 -12.71 1.29 -9.73
C LEU A 95 -14.23 1.34 -9.63
N LYS A 96 -14.82 0.16 -9.86
CA LYS A 96 -16.25 -0.06 -9.64
C LYS A 96 -16.46 -1.33 -8.84
N ASN A 97 -17.18 -1.21 -7.73
CA ASN A 97 -17.65 -2.30 -6.89
C ASN A 97 -16.55 -3.32 -6.52
N VAL A 98 -15.43 -2.84 -5.97
CA VAL A 98 -14.28 -3.68 -5.54
C VAL A 98 -14.42 -4.08 -4.07
N THR A 99 -14.12 -5.36 -3.77
CA THR A 99 -14.11 -5.95 -2.42
C THR A 99 -12.83 -6.73 -2.21
#